data_AF-A0A1W1D1H7-F1
#
_entry.id   AF-A0A1W1D1H7-F1
#
_cell.length_a   1.000
_cell.length_b   1.000
_cell.length_c   1.000
_cell.angle_alpha   90.00
_cell.angle_beta   90.00
_cell.angle_gamma   90.00
#
_symmetry.space_group_name_H-M   'P 1'
#
loop_
_entity.id
_entity.type
_entity.pdbx_description
1 polymer ?
#
loop_
_entity_poly.entity_id
_entity_poly.type
_entity_poly.pdbx_seq_one_letter_code
_entity_poly.pdbx_strand_id
1 'polypeptide(L)'
;MAEDKKAVDETFYERADAHIALANASINENLHPGLVANSLMFSASRFNAWVTASGYQKASDLAKEKEDVLDFFTKQYRAMLSENIDAYVENFETYIGMKRKEKPKD
;
A
#
# COMPACT_ATOMS: atom_id res chain seq x y z
N MET A 1 8.96 -29.66 2.64
CA MET A 1 8.44 -28.85 1.52
C MET A 1 8.61 -27.40 1.94
N ALA A 2 9.68 -26.75 1.50
CA ALA A 2 9.87 -25.32 1.77
C ALA A 2 8.99 -24.59 0.76
N GLU A 3 7.97 -23.89 1.25
CA GLU A 3 7.12 -23.04 0.41
C GLU A 3 8.00 -21.91 -0.15
N ASP A 4 7.96 -21.77 -1.48
CA ASP A 4 8.63 -20.71 -2.22
C ASP A 4 8.19 -19.35 -1.66
N LYS A 5 9.07 -18.76 -0.85
CA LYS A 5 9.04 -17.33 -0.50
C LYS A 5 9.14 -16.59 -1.83
N LYS A 6 8.01 -16.23 -2.44
CA LYS A 6 7.95 -15.54 -3.75
C LYS A 6 9.03 -14.48 -3.78
N ALA A 7 10.07 -14.69 -4.57
CA ALA A 7 11.18 -13.77 -4.68
C ALA A 7 10.59 -12.46 -5.22
N VAL A 8 10.49 -11.48 -4.33
CA VAL A 8 10.22 -10.10 -4.69
C VAL A 8 11.36 -9.67 -5.61
N ASP A 9 11.05 -9.10 -6.77
CA ASP A 9 12.10 -8.70 -7.71
C ASP A 9 12.99 -7.62 -7.07
N GLU A 10 14.24 -7.54 -7.52
CA GLU A 10 15.28 -6.69 -6.93
C GLU A 10 14.86 -5.22 -6.79
N THR A 11 13.98 -4.74 -7.67
CA THR A 11 13.55 -3.33 -7.74
C THR A 11 12.15 -3.09 -7.20
N PHE A 12 11.51 -4.09 -6.59
CA PHE A 12 10.16 -3.94 -6.03
C PHE A 12 10.06 -2.81 -5.01
N TYR A 13 10.99 -2.77 -4.05
CA TYR A 13 10.99 -1.77 -2.99
C TYR A 13 11.27 -0.38 -3.57
N GLU A 14 12.17 -0.27 -4.54
CA GLU A 14 12.42 1.00 -5.24
C GLU A 14 11.15 1.54 -5.92
N ARG A 15 10.37 0.67 -6.57
CA ARG A 15 9.09 1.06 -7.17
C ARG A 15 8.06 1.42 -6.09
N ALA A 16 7.98 0.68 -4.98
CA ALA A 16 7.06 1.00 -3.90
C ALA A 16 7.39 2.38 -3.29
N ASP A 17 8.67 2.65 -3.04
CA ASP A 17 9.16 3.92 -2.50
C ASP A 17 8.89 5.09 -3.45
N ALA A 18 8.99 4.87 -4.77
CA ALA A 18 8.63 5.91 -5.75
C ALA A 18 7.16 6.35 -5.64
N HIS A 19 6.23 5.42 -5.36
CA HIS A 19 4.82 5.76 -5.12
C HIS A 19 4.63 6.52 -3.79
N ILE A 20 5.37 6.12 -2.75
CA ILE A 20 5.36 6.81 -1.45
C ILE A 20 5.91 8.24 -1.60
N ALA A 21 7.00 8.42 -2.35
CA ALA A 21 7.59 9.72 -2.62
C ALA A 21 6.58 10.65 -3.33
N LEU A 22 5.85 10.13 -4.31
CA LEU A 22 4.81 10.89 -5.01
C LEU A 22 3.65 11.28 -4.07
N ALA A 23 3.20 10.35 -3.22
CA ALA A 23 2.19 10.64 -2.21
C ALA A 23 2.68 11.72 -1.23
N ASN A 24 3.91 11.59 -0.72
CA ASN A 24 4.51 12.55 0.20
C ASN A 24 4.60 13.96 -0.40
N ALA A 25 4.90 14.08 -1.69
CA ALA A 25 4.92 15.37 -2.39
C ALA A 25 3.56 16.09 -2.42
N SER A 26 2.45 15.37 -2.20
CA SER A 26 1.11 15.96 -2.10
C SER A 26 0.77 16.49 -0.71
N ILE A 27 1.49 16.06 0.33
CA ILE A 27 1.22 16.46 1.72
C ILE A 27 1.64 17.92 1.92
N ASN A 28 0.72 18.72 2.44
CA ASN A 28 0.94 20.13 2.79
C ASN A 28 -0.04 20.56 3.89
N GLU A 29 0.02 21.83 4.31
CA GLU A 29 -0.83 22.39 5.38
C GLU A 29 -2.34 22.17 5.16
N ASN A 30 -2.78 22.09 3.89
CA ASN A 30 -4.19 21.91 3.53
C ASN A 30 -4.56 20.47 3.18
N LEU A 31 -3.58 19.57 3.02
CA LEU A 31 -3.80 18.18 2.63
C LEU A 31 -3.13 17.22 3.61
N HIS A 32 -3.92 16.81 4.62
CA HIS A 32 -3.49 15.91 5.68
C HIS A 32 -3.07 14.53 5.13
N PRO A 33 -2.03 13.87 5.70
CA PRO A 33 -1.54 12.55 5.25
C PRO A 33 -2.63 11.48 5.10
N GLY A 34 -3.66 11.50 5.95
CA GLY A 34 -4.79 10.57 5.83
C GLY A 34 -5.60 10.70 4.53
N LEU A 35 -5.76 11.93 4.01
CA LEU A 35 -6.43 12.15 2.72
C LEU A 35 -5.56 11.69 1.55
N VAL A 36 -4.25 11.91 1.65
CA VAL A 36 -3.26 11.41 0.67
C VAL A 36 -3.20 9.88 0.68
N ALA A 37 -3.27 9.25 1.86
CA ALA A 37 -3.33 7.79 1.96
C ALA A 37 -4.59 7.23 1.26
N ASN A 38 -5.74 7.88 1.43
CA ASN A 38 -6.98 7.48 0.75
C ASN A 38 -6.87 7.61 -0.78
N SER A 39 -6.28 8.70 -1.29
CA SER A 39 -6.10 8.87 -2.73
C SER A 39 -5.07 7.90 -3.31
N LEU A 40 -4.01 7.56 -2.57
CA LEU A 40 -3.04 6.53 -2.94
C LEU A 40 -3.69 5.15 -3.03
N MET A 41 -4.53 4.78 -2.04
CA MET A 41 -5.29 3.53 -2.05
C MET A 41 -6.23 3.46 -3.25
N PHE A 42 -6.91 4.56 -3.58
CA PHE A 42 -7.78 4.64 -4.76
C PHE A 42 -6.99 4.57 -6.07
N SER A 43 -5.78 5.15 -6.12
CA SER A 43 -4.89 5.04 -7.28
C SER A 43 -4.49 3.58 -7.52
N ALA A 44 -4.05 2.88 -6.46
CA ALA A 44 -3.69 1.46 -6.52
C ALA A 44 -4.86 0.58 -6.98
N SER A 45 -6.08 0.84 -6.49
CA SER A 45 -7.26 0.05 -6.90
C SER A 45 -7.59 0.23 -8.38
N ARG A 46 -7.46 1.43 -8.93
CA ARG A 46 -7.66 1.70 -10.36
C ARG A 46 -6.61 1.03 -11.23
N PHE A 47 -5.34 1.11 -10.81
CA PHE A 47 -4.26 0.45 -11.53
C PHE A 47 -4.44 -1.06 -11.54
N ASN A 48 -4.74 -1.67 -10.38
CA ASN A 48 -4.99 -3.10 -10.25
C ASN A 48 -6.20 -3.55 -11.07
N ALA A 49 -7.28 -2.76 -11.10
CA ALA A 49 -8.44 -3.04 -11.94
C ALA A 49 -8.08 -3.04 -13.43
N TRP A 50 -7.27 -2.09 -13.90
CA TRP A 50 -6.80 -2.04 -15.28
C TRP A 50 -5.89 -3.22 -15.64
N VAL A 51 -4.89 -3.53 -14.80
CA VAL A 51 -3.99 -4.68 -15.00
C VAL A 51 -4.78 -5.99 -15.02
N THR A 52 -5.77 -6.13 -14.14
CA THR A 52 -6.63 -7.32 -14.13
C THR A 52 -7.43 -7.40 -15.42
N ALA A 53 -8.12 -6.32 -15.79
CA ALA A 53 -8.96 -6.27 -16.98
C ALA A 53 -8.17 -6.52 -18.28
N SER A 54 -6.92 -6.08 -18.36
CA SER A 54 -6.06 -6.31 -19.55
C SER A 54 -5.72 -7.78 -19.79
N GLY A 55 -5.88 -8.64 -18.77
CA GLY A 55 -5.75 -10.09 -18.89
C GLY A 55 -6.98 -10.82 -19.46
N TYR A 56 -8.12 -10.14 -19.63
CA TYR A 56 -9.35 -10.75 -20.12
C TYR A 56 -9.66 -10.33 -21.56
N GLN A 57 -10.22 -11.25 -22.34
CA GLN A 57 -10.69 -10.97 -23.70
C GLN A 57 -12.13 -10.43 -23.74
N LYS A 58 -12.95 -10.75 -22.74
CA LYS A 58 -14.37 -10.39 -22.68
C LYS A 58 -14.74 -9.84 -21.31
N ALA A 59 -15.51 -8.75 -21.31
CA ALA A 59 -16.03 -8.15 -20.09
C ALA A 59 -16.92 -9.10 -19.27
N SER A 60 -17.63 -10.04 -19.94
CA SER A 60 -18.45 -11.04 -19.26
C SER A 60 -17.64 -12.01 -18.40
N ASP A 61 -16.39 -12.29 -18.80
CA ASP A 61 -15.54 -13.23 -18.08
C ASP A 61 -14.96 -12.55 -16.84
N LEU A 62 -14.48 -11.30 -16.98
CA LEU A 62 -14.11 -10.47 -15.83
C LEU A 62 -15.26 -10.28 -14.84
N ALA A 63 -16.49 -10.11 -15.33
CA ALA A 63 -17.65 -9.94 -14.47
C ALA A 63 -17.96 -11.19 -13.62
N LYS A 64 -17.70 -12.39 -14.14
CA LYS A 64 -17.87 -13.66 -13.39
C LYS A 64 -16.80 -13.82 -12.31
N GLU A 65 -15.57 -13.42 -12.61
CA GLU A 65 -14.42 -13.54 -11.71
C GLU A 65 -14.26 -12.34 -10.76
N LYS A 66 -15.18 -11.38 -10.78
CA LYS A 66 -15.06 -10.11 -10.03
C LYS A 66 -14.81 -10.34 -8.54
N GLU A 67 -15.57 -11.22 -7.91
CA GLU A 67 -15.46 -11.46 -6.47
C GLU A 67 -14.11 -12.12 -6.13
N ASP A 68 -13.64 -13.06 -6.95
CA ASP A 68 -12.33 -13.70 -6.76
C ASP A 68 -11.17 -12.70 -6.91
N VAL A 69 -11.29 -11.77 -7.85
CA VAL A 69 -10.34 -10.65 -8.01
C VAL A 69 -10.33 -9.74 -6.77
N LEU A 70 -11.51 -9.38 -6.24
CA LEU A 70 -11.62 -8.56 -5.02
C LEU A 70 -11.00 -9.28 -3.82
N ASP A 71 -11.29 -10.56 -3.66
CA ASP A 71 -10.76 -11.40 -2.58
C ASP A 71 -9.23 -11.49 -2.65
N PHE A 72 -8.67 -11.67 -3.86
CA PHE A 72 -7.23 -11.70 -4.06
C PHE A 72 -6.57 -10.40 -3.59
N PHE A 73 -6.99 -9.24 -4.09
CA PHE A 73 -6.34 -7.98 -3.75
C PHE A 73 -6.55 -7.58 -2.29
N THR A 74 -7.74 -7.82 -1.72
CA THR A 74 -8.02 -7.46 -0.32
C THR A 74 -7.27 -8.34 0.67
N LYS A 75 -7.10 -9.63 0.39
CA LYS A 75 -6.25 -10.53 1.21
C LYS A 75 -4.79 -10.10 1.19
N GLN A 76 -4.25 -9.80 0.00
CA GLN A 76 -2.86 -9.33 -0.13
C GLN A 76 -2.65 -8.00 0.60
N TYR A 77 -3.56 -7.03 0.40
CA TYR A 77 -3.47 -5.73 1.09
C TYR A 77 -3.55 -5.88 2.61
N ARG A 78 -4.46 -6.72 3.10
CA ARG A 78 -4.59 -7.01 4.53
C ARG A 78 -3.29 -7.59 5.10
N ALA A 79 -2.69 -8.58 4.45
CA ALA A 79 -1.44 -9.18 4.92
C ALA A 79 -0.31 -8.15 5.02
N MET A 80 -0.08 -7.37 3.95
CA MET A 80 0.96 -6.33 3.95
C MET A 80 0.68 -5.24 5.00
N LEU A 81 -0.56 -4.78 5.12
CA LEU A 81 -0.91 -3.75 6.09
C LEU A 81 -0.73 -4.26 7.53
N SER A 82 -1.12 -5.50 7.80
CA SER A 82 -0.92 -6.15 9.11
C SER A 82 0.57 -6.20 9.48
N GLU A 83 1.43 -6.70 8.60
CA GLU A 83 2.89 -6.76 8.87
C GLU A 83 3.48 -5.37 9.15
N ASN A 84 3.07 -4.35 8.39
CA ASN A 84 3.54 -2.97 8.63
C ASN A 84 3.04 -2.42 9.98
N ILE A 85 1.77 -2.66 10.33
CA ILE A 85 1.22 -2.23 11.62
C ILE A 85 1.92 -2.94 12.77
N ASP A 86 2.16 -4.25 12.65
CA ASP A 86 2.87 -5.03 13.66
C ASP A 86 4.28 -4.47 13.88
N ALA A 87 4.99 -4.11 12.82
CA ALA A 87 6.29 -3.45 12.94
C ALA A 87 6.21 -2.09 13.67
N TYR A 88 5.15 -1.29 13.45
CA TYR A 88 4.91 -0.06 14.22
C TYR A 88 4.54 -0.34 15.68
N VAL A 89 3.80 -1.40 15.97
CA VAL A 89 3.45 -1.80 17.34
C VAL A 89 4.71 -2.20 18.10
N GLU A 90 5.56 -3.04 17.49
CA GLU A 90 6.82 -3.51 18.08
C GLU A 90 7.82 -2.38 18.31
N ASN A 91 7.85 -1.38 17.42
CA ASN A 91 8.86 -0.31 17.43
C ASN A 91 8.28 1.08 17.74
N PHE A 92 7.11 1.14 18.36
CA PHE A 92 6.32 2.38 18.50
C PHE A 92 7.12 3.55 19.09
N GLU A 93 7.80 3.31 20.22
CA GLU A 93 8.57 4.35 20.90
C GLU A 93 9.77 4.84 20.06
N THR A 94 10.39 3.95 19.29
CA THR A 94 11.50 4.30 18.40
C THR A 94 11.00 5.14 17.22
N TYR A 95 9.94 4.70 16.54
CA TYR A 95 9.46 5.33 15.30
C TYR A 95 8.65 6.60 15.54
N ILE A 96 7.86 6.64 16.62
CA ILE A 96 6.94 7.74 16.93
C ILE A 96 7.40 8.54 18.16
N GLY A 97 8.01 7.89 19.15
CA GLY A 97 8.46 8.54 20.39
C GLY A 97 9.64 9.51 20.19
N MET A 98 10.55 9.27 19.25
CA MET A 98 11.63 10.23 18.93
C MET A 98 11.10 11.55 18.38
N LYS A 99 10.06 11.52 17.51
CA LYS A 99 9.47 12.74 16.94
C LYS A 99 8.76 13.64 17.97
N ARG A 100 8.43 13.12 19.17
CA ARG A 100 7.82 13.93 20.25
C ARG A 100 8.85 14.66 21.12
N LYS A 101 10.15 14.32 21.06
CA LYS A 101 11.18 14.94 21.91
C LYS A 101 11.81 16.21 21.33
N GLU A 102 11.42 16.63 20.13
CA GLU A 102 11.85 17.90 19.53
C GLU A 102 10.70 18.93 19.48
N LYS A 103 10.43 19.55 20.63
CA LYS A 103 10.06 20.96 20.67
C LYS A 103 10.83 21.60 21.82
N PRO A 104 11.87 22.41 21.56
CA PRO A 104 12.31 23.39 22.54
C PRO A 104 11.13 24.28 22.89
N LYS A 105 10.86 24.44 24.18
CA LYS A 105 10.00 25.53 24.67
C LYS A 105 10.82 26.82 24.56
N ASP A 106 10.41 27.71 23.67
CA ASP A 106 10.57 29.15 23.88
C ASP A 106 9.29 29.68 24.54
#